data_AF-A0A168HTX8-F1
#
_entry.id   AF-A0A168HTX8-F1
#
_cell.length_a   1.000
_cell.length_b   1.000
_cell.length_c   1.000
_cell.angle_alpha   90.00
_cell.angle_beta   90.00
_cell.angle_gamma   90.00
#
_symmetry.space_group_name_H-M   'P 1'
#
loop_
_entity.id
_entity.type
_entity.pdbx_description
1 polymer ?
#
loop_
_entity_poly.entity_id
_entity_poly.type
_entity_poly.pdbx_seq_one_letter_code
_entity_poly.pdbx_strand_id
1 'polypeptide(L)'
;MAEHQQPPAGTDPSTTAAGHTAPAATGTDARGASAMGEDGDQAPPAPLVPGVKATRLQSIYAQALGGTLKKLSWANFAGCYPTIAKRADGVLRKLQEQMANQLQGRCEKEFEKILESRQVVAKLNELEALVGDAEKAREEAQAAGIKEEPTPPHTLPPQAILAGHMHPALARHQSQLHAQLQATQSQNALLVDEVRRQRAEVDELLARLEDAAADVRGANEVLAGIVGPLAEETRQDAEHV
;
A
#
# COMPACT_ATOMS: atom_id res chain seq x y z
N MET A 1 -48.55 -18.23 -30.76
CA MET A 1 -47.84 -19.48 -31.06
C MET A 1 -46.41 -19.27 -30.58
N ALA A 2 -46.08 -19.43 -29.30
CA ALA A 2 -46.12 -20.63 -28.45
C ALA A 2 -45.23 -21.75 -28.99
N GLU A 3 -44.00 -21.83 -28.48
CA GLU A 3 -43.29 -23.02 -27.95
C GLU A 3 -41.82 -22.60 -27.68
N HIS A 4 -41.41 -22.34 -26.43
CA HIS A 4 -40.92 -23.34 -25.45
C HIS A 4 -39.86 -24.29 -26.03
N GLN A 5 -38.60 -24.10 -25.63
CA GLN A 5 -37.84 -25.20 -25.04
C GLN A 5 -36.63 -24.68 -24.24
N GLN A 6 -36.64 -25.00 -22.95
CA GLN A 6 -35.51 -25.04 -22.02
C GLN A 6 -35.59 -26.45 -21.34
N PRO A 7 -34.70 -26.81 -20.41
CA PRO A 7 -33.35 -27.40 -20.50
C PRO A 7 -33.39 -28.94 -20.17
N PRO A 8 -32.29 -29.63 -19.74
CA PRO A 8 -31.88 -29.60 -18.31
C PRO A 8 -30.39 -29.84 -17.96
N ALA A 9 -30.00 -29.33 -16.77
CA ALA A 9 -29.28 -29.96 -15.64
C ALA A 9 -28.20 -31.04 -15.93
N GLY A 10 -26.99 -31.01 -15.35
CA GLY A 10 -26.67 -30.84 -13.93
C GLY A 10 -26.32 -32.22 -13.35
N THR A 11 -25.02 -32.52 -13.15
CA THR A 11 -24.54 -33.62 -12.29
C THR A 11 -23.13 -33.32 -11.81
N ASP A 12 -23.02 -33.22 -10.49
CA ASP A 12 -21.82 -33.10 -9.67
C ASP A 12 -21.25 -34.50 -9.31
N PRO A 13 -20.11 -34.60 -8.60
CA PRO A 13 -19.11 -35.67 -8.76
C PRO A 13 -19.24 -36.83 -7.76
N SER A 14 -18.62 -37.97 -8.08
CA SER A 14 -18.28 -39.04 -7.13
C SER A 14 -17.13 -39.88 -7.71
N THR A 15 -15.96 -39.85 -7.06
CA THR A 15 -15.47 -40.90 -6.14
C THR A 15 -14.68 -42.00 -6.86
N THR A 16 -13.36 -42.00 -6.70
CA THR A 16 -12.59 -43.25 -6.64
C THR A 16 -11.41 -43.08 -5.69
N ALA A 17 -11.44 -43.88 -4.63
CA ALA A 17 -10.38 -44.09 -3.67
C ALA A 17 -9.33 -45.04 -4.26
N ALA A 18 -8.05 -44.76 -4.00
CA ALA A 18 -7.01 -45.78 -3.99
C ALA A 18 -5.99 -45.38 -2.92
N GLY A 19 -6.00 -46.11 -1.81
CA GLY A 19 -5.01 -46.01 -0.76
C GLY A 19 -3.69 -46.67 -1.18
N HIS A 20 -2.59 -46.09 -0.73
CA HIS A 20 -1.34 -46.79 -0.47
C HIS A 20 -0.75 -46.27 0.84
N THR A 21 -0.44 -47.23 1.70
CA THR A 21 0.11 -47.14 3.06
C THR A 21 1.60 -46.80 3.09
N ALA A 22 1.97 -45.81 3.91
CA ALA A 22 3.07 -45.70 4.92
C ALA A 22 4.47 -46.34 4.66
N PRO A 23 5.60 -45.81 5.25
CA PRO A 23 5.64 -45.20 6.58
C PRO A 23 6.59 -44.00 6.84
N ALA A 24 6.23 -43.32 7.93
CA ALA A 24 7.00 -42.60 8.96
C ALA A 24 8.51 -42.33 8.76
N ALA A 25 8.85 -41.04 8.78
CA ALA A 25 10.08 -40.55 9.40
C ALA A 25 9.74 -39.35 10.30
N THR A 26 9.99 -39.52 11.59
CA THR A 26 9.90 -38.55 12.68
C THR A 26 10.89 -37.41 12.48
N GLY A 27 10.40 -36.17 12.56
CA GLY A 27 11.21 -34.95 12.58
C GLY A 27 10.44 -33.85 13.31
N THR A 28 10.61 -33.82 14.62
CA THR A 28 10.19 -32.75 15.53
C THR A 28 10.83 -31.43 15.08
N ASP A 29 10.04 -30.37 14.88
CA ASP A 29 10.42 -29.05 15.37
C ASP A 29 9.27 -28.03 15.35
N ALA A 30 9.33 -27.19 16.37
CA ALA A 30 8.33 -26.24 16.80
C ALA A 30 8.18 -25.02 15.87
N ARG A 31 6.94 -24.52 15.72
CA ARG A 31 6.50 -23.14 16.04
C ARG A 31 5.31 -22.70 15.19
N GLY A 32 4.37 -22.01 15.84
CA GLY A 32 3.72 -20.85 15.22
C GLY A 32 2.21 -20.94 15.01
N ALA A 33 1.43 -21.02 16.10
CA ALA A 33 0.11 -20.41 16.13
C ALA A 33 0.26 -18.94 16.55
N SER A 34 -0.14 -18.00 15.69
CA SER A 34 -0.61 -16.63 16.00
C SER A 34 -0.76 -15.89 14.66
N ALA A 35 -1.97 -15.64 14.20
CA ALA A 35 -2.82 -14.50 14.55
C ALA A 35 -2.77 -13.47 13.41
N MET A 36 -3.88 -13.38 12.68
CA MET A 36 -4.23 -12.22 11.85
C MET A 36 -4.17 -10.97 12.74
N GLY A 37 -3.32 -10.02 12.35
CA GLY A 37 -3.27 -8.68 12.89
C GLY A 37 -3.32 -7.70 11.72
N GLU A 38 -4.42 -6.97 11.64
CA GLU A 38 -4.61 -5.80 10.78
C GLU A 38 -3.62 -4.72 11.22
N ASP A 39 -2.53 -4.52 10.49
CA ASP A 39 -1.71 -3.32 10.65
C ASP A 39 -2.26 -2.21 9.75
N GLY A 40 -3.13 -1.40 10.34
CA GLY A 40 -3.37 -0.05 9.89
C GLY A 40 -2.07 0.74 10.02
N ASP A 41 -1.48 1.07 8.88
CA ASP A 41 -0.30 1.92 8.74
C ASP A 41 -0.65 3.36 9.19
N GLN A 42 -0.78 3.57 10.51
CA GLN A 42 -0.74 4.90 11.11
C GLN A 42 0.73 5.24 11.34
N ALA A 43 1.29 5.98 10.39
CA ALA A 43 2.52 6.72 10.59
C ALA A 43 2.44 7.47 11.94
N PRO A 44 3.55 7.50 12.72
CA PRO A 44 3.56 8.14 14.04
C PRO A 44 3.09 9.59 13.90
N PRO A 45 2.30 10.12 14.86
CA PRO A 45 1.81 11.49 14.79
C PRO A 45 3.03 12.41 14.80
N ALA A 46 3.34 12.99 13.64
CA ALA A 46 4.29 14.08 13.54
C ALA A 46 3.92 15.13 14.59
N PRO A 47 4.89 15.78 15.25
CA PRO A 47 4.58 16.83 16.21
C PRO A 47 3.63 17.81 15.54
N LEU A 48 2.51 18.09 16.20
CA LEU A 48 1.44 18.98 15.72
C LEU A 48 1.96 20.42 15.70
N VAL A 49 2.89 20.70 14.79
CA VAL A 49 3.41 22.04 14.56
C VAL A 49 2.24 22.87 14.04
N PRO A 50 1.88 23.98 14.68
CA PRO A 50 0.80 24.82 14.20
C PRO A 50 1.07 25.32 12.78
N GLY A 51 0.17 25.02 11.85
CA GLY A 51 0.18 25.58 10.50
C GLY A 51 -0.09 27.08 10.49
N VAL A 52 -0.12 27.67 9.29
CA VAL A 52 -0.24 29.14 9.12
C VAL A 52 -1.58 29.64 9.66
N LYS A 53 -2.68 28.94 9.36
CA LYS A 53 -4.05 29.21 9.82
C LYS A 53 -4.20 28.94 11.30
N ALA A 54 -3.59 27.89 11.83
CA ALA A 54 -3.61 27.62 13.28
C ALA A 54 -2.91 28.73 14.06
N THR A 55 -1.74 29.19 13.57
CA THR A 55 -1.02 30.34 14.14
C THR A 55 -1.83 31.63 14.04
N ARG A 56 -2.51 31.87 12.91
CA ARG A 56 -3.42 33.02 12.74
C ARG A 56 -4.61 32.97 13.70
N LEU A 57 -5.19 31.79 13.94
CA LEU A 57 -6.28 31.64 14.90
C LEU A 57 -5.84 32.04 16.30
N GLN A 58 -4.68 31.54 16.73
CA GLN A 58 -4.09 31.86 18.03
C GLN A 58 -3.77 33.36 18.15
N SER A 59 -3.21 33.98 17.09
CA SER A 59 -2.89 35.40 17.11
C SER A 59 -4.13 36.30 17.17
N ILE A 60 -5.18 35.96 16.41
CA ILE A 60 -6.47 36.68 16.47
C ILE A 60 -7.09 36.54 17.86
N TYR A 61 -7.03 35.35 18.46
CA TYR A 61 -7.53 35.15 19.82
C TYR A 61 -6.79 36.01 20.84
N ALA A 62 -5.46 36.01 20.81
CA ALA A 62 -4.64 36.84 21.70
C ALA A 62 -4.91 38.34 21.51
N GLN A 63 -5.12 38.79 20.26
CA GLN A 63 -5.49 40.17 19.97
C GLN A 63 -6.88 40.53 20.50
N ALA A 64 -7.87 39.65 20.32
CA ALA A 64 -9.23 39.85 20.82
C ALA A 64 -9.25 39.91 22.36
N LEU A 65 -8.58 38.96 23.01
CA LEU A 65 -8.45 38.92 24.47
C LEU A 65 -7.75 40.18 24.99
N GLY A 66 -6.61 40.56 24.39
CA GLY A 66 -5.93 41.81 24.73
C GLY A 66 -6.79 43.05 24.51
N GLY A 67 -7.63 43.07 23.48
CA GLY A 67 -8.61 44.12 23.22
C GLY A 67 -9.68 44.21 24.32
N THR A 68 -10.20 43.07 24.79
CA THR A 68 -11.17 43.04 25.89
C THR A 68 -10.56 43.49 27.21
N LEU A 69 -9.34 43.04 27.54
CA LEU A 69 -8.64 43.45 28.76
C LEU A 69 -8.28 44.94 28.76
N LYS A 70 -7.94 45.52 27.59
CA LYS A 70 -7.72 46.97 27.46
C LYS A 70 -8.97 47.80 27.80
N LYS A 71 -10.18 47.25 27.61
CA LYS A 71 -11.42 47.93 28.04
C LYS A 71 -11.61 47.88 29.55
N LEU A 72 -11.03 46.89 30.24
CA LEU A 72 -10.95 46.81 31.69
C LEU A 72 -9.79 47.67 32.24
N SER A 73 -9.59 48.86 31.66
CA SER A 73 -8.57 49.80 32.10
C SER A 73 -8.96 50.47 33.41
N TRP A 74 -7.96 50.96 34.13
CA TRP A 74 -8.15 51.70 35.38
C TRP A 74 -9.13 52.89 35.21
N ALA A 75 -9.04 53.64 34.11
CA ALA A 75 -9.89 54.80 33.86
C ALA A 75 -11.39 54.42 33.78
N ASN A 76 -11.70 53.33 33.09
CA ASN A 76 -13.08 52.84 32.97
C ASN A 76 -13.57 52.27 34.30
N PHE A 77 -12.71 51.54 35.03
CA PHE A 77 -13.08 50.91 36.29
C PHE A 77 -13.28 51.93 37.42
N ALA A 78 -12.39 52.92 37.53
CA ALA A 78 -12.51 54.00 38.53
C ALA A 78 -13.71 54.92 38.25
N GLY A 79 -14.04 55.13 36.97
CA GLY A 79 -15.23 55.89 36.57
C GLY A 79 -16.55 55.27 37.04
N CYS A 80 -16.63 53.94 37.10
CA CYS A 80 -17.79 53.22 37.61
C CYS A 80 -17.89 53.22 39.15
N TYR A 81 -16.78 53.43 39.86
CA TYR A 81 -16.71 53.39 41.33
C TYR A 81 -16.04 54.63 41.93
N PRO A 82 -16.60 55.84 41.71
CA PRO A 82 -15.92 57.10 42.06
C PRO A 82 -15.75 57.32 43.56
N THR A 83 -16.64 56.76 44.40
CA THR A 83 -16.57 56.88 45.86
C THR A 83 -15.47 56.00 46.46
N ILE A 84 -15.31 54.79 45.95
CA ILE A 84 -14.31 53.81 46.42
C ILE A 84 -12.93 54.19 45.87
N ALA A 85 -12.85 54.67 44.63
CA ALA A 85 -11.60 55.15 44.04
C ALA A 85 -10.95 56.28 44.88
N LYS A 86 -11.76 57.19 45.44
CA LYS A 86 -11.24 58.26 46.32
C LYS A 86 -10.81 57.79 47.70
N ARG A 87 -11.43 56.73 48.23
CA ARG A 87 -11.26 56.29 49.62
C ARG A 87 -10.26 55.15 49.78
N ALA A 88 -10.14 54.29 48.78
CA ALA A 88 -9.33 53.07 48.82
C ALA A 88 -8.79 52.69 47.42
N ASP A 89 -8.15 53.64 46.75
CA ASP A 89 -7.56 53.48 45.41
C ASP A 89 -6.70 52.22 45.28
N GLY A 90 -5.80 51.99 46.25
CA GLY A 90 -4.87 50.87 46.24
C GLY A 90 -5.54 49.49 46.34
N VAL A 91 -6.69 49.38 47.00
CA VAL A 91 -7.45 48.12 47.06
C VAL A 91 -8.18 47.89 45.74
N LEU A 92 -8.76 48.95 45.18
CA LEU A 92 -9.51 48.87 43.93
C LEU A 92 -8.59 48.55 42.73
N ARG A 93 -7.37 49.10 42.71
CA ARG A 93 -6.37 48.78 41.68
C ARG A 93 -5.93 47.33 41.75
N LYS A 94 -5.65 46.81 42.95
CA LYS A 94 -5.34 45.38 43.15
C LYS A 94 -6.49 44.47 42.70
N LEU A 95 -7.74 44.85 42.97
CA LEU A 95 -8.91 44.11 42.51
C LEU A 95 -9.01 44.09 40.98
N GLN A 96 -8.81 45.23 40.33
CA GLN A 96 -8.85 45.35 38.87
C GLN A 96 -7.74 44.50 38.21
N GLU A 97 -6.51 44.57 38.72
CA GLU A 97 -5.40 43.74 38.27
C GLU A 97 -5.70 42.25 38.50
N GLN A 98 -6.21 41.88 39.67
CA GLN A 98 -6.58 40.49 39.96
C GLN A 98 -7.69 39.99 39.03
N MET A 99 -8.72 40.79 38.77
CA MET A 99 -9.79 40.43 37.84
C MET A 99 -9.26 40.27 36.40
N ALA A 100 -8.43 41.20 35.93
CA ALA A 100 -7.82 41.11 34.60
C ALA A 100 -6.95 39.87 34.46
N ASN A 101 -6.09 39.59 35.44
CA ASN A 101 -5.20 38.43 35.44
C ASN A 101 -5.96 37.11 35.53
N GLN A 102 -6.99 37.03 36.38
CA GLN A 102 -7.80 35.81 36.51
C GLN A 102 -8.63 35.56 35.25
N LEU A 103 -9.21 36.60 34.64
CA LEU A 103 -9.94 36.48 33.39
C LEU A 103 -9.00 36.00 32.27
N GLN A 104 -7.84 36.64 32.12
CA GLN A 104 -6.83 36.24 31.15
C GLN A 104 -6.44 34.76 31.33
N GLY A 105 -5.99 34.39 32.52
CA GLY A 105 -5.50 33.03 32.79
C GLY A 105 -6.58 31.95 32.66
N ARG A 106 -7.85 32.26 32.94
CA ARG A 106 -8.96 31.32 32.71
C ARG A 106 -9.29 31.18 31.23
N CYS A 107 -9.35 32.30 30.51
CA CYS A 107 -9.62 32.30 29.07
C CYS A 107 -8.53 31.58 28.27
N GLU A 108 -7.26 31.77 28.62
CA GLU A 108 -6.14 31.06 27.97
C GLU A 108 -6.24 29.54 28.20
N LYS A 109 -6.49 29.10 29.44
CA LYS A 109 -6.64 27.68 29.78
C LYS A 109 -7.83 27.02 29.11
N GLU A 110 -9.00 27.67 29.10
CA GLU A 110 -10.18 27.12 28.42
C GLU A 110 -9.98 27.08 26.90
N PHE A 111 -9.28 28.06 26.33
CA PHE A 111 -8.96 28.05 24.90
C PHE A 111 -8.03 26.91 24.53
N GLU A 112 -6.97 26.68 25.31
CA GLU A 112 -6.06 25.54 25.12
C GLU A 112 -6.82 24.20 25.21
N LYS A 113 -7.68 24.05 26.22
CA LYS A 113 -8.55 22.87 26.36
C LYS A 113 -9.49 22.67 25.16
N ILE A 114 -10.02 23.75 24.59
CA ILE A 114 -10.86 23.68 23.37
C ILE A 114 -10.01 23.27 22.16
N LEU A 115 -8.80 23.80 22.01
CA LEU A 115 -7.89 23.44 20.92
C LEU A 115 -7.53 21.95 20.97
N GLU A 116 -7.26 21.42 22.16
CA GLU A 116 -6.95 20.01 22.38
C GLU A 116 -8.18 19.11 22.14
N SER A 117 -9.29 19.39 22.83
CA SER A 117 -10.49 18.52 22.78
C SER A 117 -11.11 18.41 21.39
N ARG A 118 -11.00 19.46 20.57
CA ARG A 118 -11.50 19.47 19.19
C ARG A 118 -10.42 19.19 18.15
N GLN A 119 -9.18 18.95 18.58
CA GLN A 119 -8.01 18.74 17.72
C GLN A 119 -7.91 19.80 16.60
N VAL A 120 -8.15 21.07 16.95
CA VAL A 120 -8.30 22.15 15.97
C VAL A 120 -7.04 22.34 15.14
N VAL A 121 -5.87 22.20 15.77
CA VAL A 121 -4.57 22.31 15.07
C VAL A 121 -4.43 21.23 14.01
N ALA A 122 -4.76 19.98 14.34
CA ALA A 122 -4.73 18.88 13.37
C ALA A 122 -5.67 19.15 12.19
N LYS A 123 -6.92 19.56 12.47
CA LYS A 123 -7.92 19.84 11.43
C LYS A 123 -7.59 21.03 10.56
N LEU A 124 -6.98 22.08 11.12
CA LEU A 124 -6.52 23.22 10.33
C LEU A 124 -5.31 22.86 9.46
N ASN A 125 -4.42 22.00 9.96
CA ASN A 125 -3.29 21.51 9.17
C ASN A 125 -3.76 20.58 8.04
N GLU A 126 -4.71 19.67 8.31
CA GLU A 126 -5.39 18.85 7.28
C GLU A 126 -6.05 19.74 6.22
N LEU A 127 -6.74 20.81 6.64
CA LEU A 127 -7.36 21.77 5.73
C LEU A 127 -6.32 22.49 4.86
N GLU A 128 -5.16 22.88 5.41
CA GLU A 128 -4.09 23.49 4.64
C GLU A 128 -3.53 22.54 3.58
N ALA A 129 -3.33 21.27 3.93
CA ALA A 129 -2.92 20.25 2.98
C ALA A 129 -3.94 20.12 1.83
N LEU A 130 -5.24 20.00 2.17
CA LEU A 130 -6.32 19.91 1.19
C LEU A 130 -6.43 21.15 0.29
N VAL A 131 -6.25 22.35 0.84
CA VAL A 131 -6.24 23.59 0.04
C VAL A 131 -5.04 23.60 -0.91
N GLY A 132 -3.85 23.20 -0.44
CA GLY A 132 -2.67 23.11 -1.29
C GLY A 132 -2.83 22.10 -2.42
N ASP A 133 -3.44 20.94 -2.14
CA ASP A 133 -3.72 19.93 -3.16
C ASP A 133 -4.78 20.40 -4.16
N ALA A 134 -5.81 21.12 -3.69
CA ALA A 134 -6.83 21.71 -4.56
C ALA A 134 -6.27 22.84 -5.44
N GLU A 135 -5.36 23.66 -4.93
CA GLU A 135 -4.68 24.70 -5.71
C GLU A 135 -3.83 24.07 -6.83
N LYS A 136 -3.05 23.03 -6.52
CA LYS A 136 -2.30 22.27 -7.54
C LYS A 136 -3.21 21.65 -8.59
N ALA A 137 -4.28 20.97 -8.16
CA ALA A 137 -5.24 20.36 -9.08
C ALA A 137 -5.89 21.41 -10.00
N ARG A 138 -6.15 22.62 -9.48
CA ARG A 138 -6.69 23.73 -10.29
C ARG A 138 -5.67 24.26 -11.29
N GLU A 139 -4.40 24.37 -10.91
CA GLU A 139 -3.30 24.75 -11.81
C GLU A 139 -3.13 23.72 -12.93
N GLU A 140 -3.16 22.42 -12.61
CA GLU A 140 -3.10 21.33 -13.58
C GLU A 140 -4.30 21.34 -14.54
N ALA A 141 -5.51 21.51 -14.02
CA ALA A 141 -6.72 21.62 -14.84
C ALA A 141 -6.67 22.85 -15.77
N GLN A 142 -6.16 23.97 -15.27
CA GLN A 142 -5.99 25.20 -16.04
C GLN A 142 -4.93 25.03 -17.14
N ALA A 143 -3.83 24.34 -16.86
CA ALA A 143 -2.82 23.98 -17.85
C ALA A 143 -3.35 23.02 -18.92
N ALA A 144 -4.24 22.10 -18.53
CA ALA A 144 -4.95 21.19 -19.44
C ALA A 144 -6.10 21.85 -20.22
N GLY A 145 -6.40 23.13 -19.97
CA GLY A 145 -7.48 23.86 -20.64
C GLY A 145 -8.90 23.47 -20.18
N ILE A 146 -9.02 22.74 -19.07
CA ILE A 146 -10.31 22.34 -18.48
C ILE A 146 -10.88 23.55 -17.71
N LYS A 147 -11.99 24.09 -18.21
CA LYS A 147 -12.68 25.27 -17.65
C LYS A 147 -13.88 24.92 -16.77
N GLU A 148 -14.16 23.64 -16.56
CA GLU A 148 -15.33 23.21 -15.81
C GLU A 148 -15.13 23.44 -14.31
N GLU A 149 -16.12 24.05 -13.67
CA GLU A 149 -16.06 24.35 -12.24
C GLU A 149 -16.29 23.06 -11.43
N PRO A 150 -15.56 22.86 -10.31
CA PRO A 150 -15.74 21.67 -9.48
C PRO A 150 -17.19 21.52 -9.02
N THR A 151 -17.80 20.37 -9.30
CA THR A 151 -19.15 20.09 -8.84
C THR A 151 -19.16 19.95 -7.32
N PRO A 152 -20.01 20.67 -6.58
CA PRO A 152 -19.99 20.64 -5.13
C PRO A 152 -20.51 19.30 -4.60
N PRO A 153 -20.01 18.80 -3.45
CA PRO A 153 -20.30 17.45 -2.96
C PRO A 153 -21.78 17.17 -2.68
N HIS A 154 -22.58 18.20 -2.41
CA HIS A 154 -24.02 18.05 -2.13
C HIS A 154 -24.88 17.82 -3.38
N THR A 155 -24.34 18.05 -4.57
CA THR A 155 -25.03 17.74 -5.85
C THR A 155 -24.55 16.42 -6.45
N LEU A 156 -23.54 15.77 -5.86
CA LEU A 156 -23.04 14.50 -6.35
C LEU A 156 -24.01 13.35 -6.03
N PRO A 157 -24.24 12.43 -6.99
CA PRO A 157 -25.02 11.23 -6.72
C PRO A 157 -24.27 10.31 -5.74
N PRO A 158 -24.98 9.54 -4.90
CA PRO A 158 -24.35 8.65 -3.91
C PRO A 158 -23.35 7.67 -4.50
N GLN A 159 -23.60 7.18 -5.72
CA GLN A 159 -22.72 6.24 -6.41
C GLN A 159 -21.37 6.89 -6.75
N ALA A 160 -21.35 8.17 -7.10
CA ALA A 160 -20.11 8.90 -7.37
C ALA A 160 -19.29 9.11 -6.10
N ILE A 161 -19.96 9.37 -4.97
CA ILE A 161 -19.30 9.47 -3.65
C ILE A 161 -18.67 8.12 -3.27
N LEU A 162 -19.44 7.04 -3.39
CA LEU A 162 -18.94 5.69 -3.10
C LEU A 162 -17.76 5.32 -4.01
N ALA A 163 -17.88 5.56 -5.32
CA ALA A 163 -16.81 5.31 -6.27
C ALA A 163 -15.55 6.12 -5.93
N GLY A 164 -15.70 7.41 -5.60
CA GLY A 164 -14.61 8.28 -5.18
C GLY A 164 -13.88 7.77 -3.93
N HIS A 165 -14.61 7.25 -2.93
CA HIS A 165 -14.02 6.68 -1.72
C HIS A 165 -13.36 5.31 -1.95
N MET A 166 -13.88 4.51 -2.87
CA MET A 166 -13.30 3.20 -3.20
C MET A 166 -12.08 3.32 -4.12
N HIS A 167 -12.00 4.40 -4.89
CA HIS A 167 -10.95 4.60 -5.89
C HIS A 167 -9.52 4.49 -5.32
N PRO A 168 -9.14 5.12 -4.19
CA PRO A 168 -7.78 5.01 -3.66
C PRO A 168 -7.41 3.58 -3.25
N ALA A 169 -8.35 2.83 -2.66
CA ALA A 169 -8.11 1.44 -2.27
C ALA A 169 -7.95 0.54 -3.51
N LEU A 170 -8.85 0.68 -4.48
CA LEU A 170 -8.78 -0.07 -5.73
C LEU A 170 -7.52 0.26 -6.54
N ALA A 171 -7.11 1.53 -6.59
CA ALA A 171 -5.88 1.95 -7.27
C ALA A 171 -4.62 1.32 -6.64
N ARG A 172 -4.56 1.21 -5.31
CA ARG A 172 -3.47 0.49 -4.60
C ARG A 172 -3.46 -0.99 -4.94
N HIS A 173 -4.62 -1.64 -4.94
CA HIS A 173 -4.71 -3.06 -5.30
C HIS A 173 -4.36 -3.29 -6.77
N GLN A 174 -4.78 -2.39 -7.67
CA GLN A 174 -4.45 -2.46 -9.09
C GLN A 174 -2.95 -2.32 -9.31
N SER A 175 -2.28 -1.38 -8.65
CA SER A 175 -0.83 -1.21 -8.79
C SER A 175 -0.05 -2.41 -8.25
N GLN A 176 -0.49 -2.99 -7.14
CA GLN A 176 0.09 -4.22 -6.58
C GLN A 176 -0.06 -5.41 -7.55
N LEU A 177 -1.26 -5.62 -8.10
CA LEU A 177 -1.51 -6.70 -9.06
C LEU A 177 -0.74 -6.50 -10.36
N HIS A 178 -0.62 -5.27 -10.86
CA HIS A 178 0.21 -4.96 -12.02
C HIS A 178 1.69 -5.28 -11.76
N ALA A 179 2.22 -4.93 -10.58
CA ALA A 179 3.59 -5.27 -10.22
C ALA A 179 3.81 -6.79 -10.17
N GLN A 180 2.86 -7.55 -9.59
CA GLN A 180 2.91 -9.01 -9.58
C GLN A 180 2.82 -9.61 -10.98
N LEU A 181 1.90 -9.13 -11.81
CA LEU A 181 1.78 -9.57 -13.20
C LEU A 181 3.07 -9.33 -13.97
N GLN A 182 3.67 -8.15 -13.84
CA GLN A 182 4.93 -7.82 -14.50
C GLN A 182 6.08 -8.71 -14.01
N ALA A 183 6.15 -9.01 -12.71
CA ALA A 183 7.15 -9.92 -12.14
C ALA A 183 6.98 -11.36 -12.64
N THR A 184 5.75 -11.86 -12.74
CA THR A 184 5.50 -13.21 -13.27
C THR A 184 5.77 -13.31 -14.77
N GLN A 185 5.42 -12.27 -15.54
CA GLN A 185 5.71 -12.22 -16.97
C GLN A 185 7.22 -12.19 -17.25
N SER A 186 8.00 -11.44 -16.46
CA SER A 186 9.46 -11.42 -16.61
C SER A 186 10.09 -12.77 -16.23
N GLN A 187 9.61 -13.43 -15.18
CA GLN A 187 10.05 -14.78 -14.82
C GLN A 187 9.70 -15.80 -15.91
N ASN A 188 8.49 -15.76 -16.45
CA ASN A 188 8.08 -16.65 -17.53
C ASN A 188 8.94 -16.46 -18.79
N ALA A 189 9.29 -15.21 -19.13
CA ALA A 189 10.19 -14.94 -20.25
C ALA A 189 11.56 -15.61 -20.05
N LEU A 190 12.16 -15.46 -18.86
CA LEU A 190 13.44 -16.10 -18.52
C LEU A 190 13.36 -17.63 -18.58
N LEU A 191 12.29 -18.22 -18.05
CA LEU A 191 12.10 -19.67 -18.08
C LEU A 191 11.91 -20.20 -19.51
N VAL A 192 11.19 -19.48 -20.36
CA VAL A 192 11.02 -19.86 -21.78
C VAL A 192 12.35 -19.83 -22.51
N ASP A 193 13.18 -18.81 -22.26
CA ASP A 193 14.50 -18.71 -22.88
C ASP A 193 15.43 -19.84 -22.40
N GLU A 194 15.39 -20.19 -21.12
CA GLU A 194 16.15 -21.32 -20.58
C GLU A 194 15.68 -22.66 -21.16
N VAL A 195 14.36 -22.90 -21.26
CA VAL A 195 13.83 -24.12 -21.88
C VAL A 195 14.24 -24.22 -23.35
N ARG A 196 14.25 -23.10 -24.09
CA ARG A 196 14.74 -23.08 -25.49
C ARG A 196 16.21 -23.43 -25.58
N ARG A 197 17.04 -22.87 -24.69
CA ARG A 197 18.47 -23.19 -24.60
C ARG A 197 18.69 -24.68 -24.32
N GLN A 198 17.98 -25.23 -23.33
CA GLN A 198 18.07 -26.64 -22.96
C GLN A 198 17.62 -27.56 -24.10
N ARG A 199 16.57 -27.21 -24.85
CA ARG A 199 16.12 -28.00 -26.00
C ARG A 199 17.18 -28.02 -27.11
N ALA A 200 17.77 -26.88 -27.43
CA ALA A 200 18.85 -26.82 -28.41
C ALA A 200 20.08 -27.65 -27.99
N GLU A 201 20.42 -27.62 -26.69
CA GLU A 201 21.49 -28.44 -26.13
C GLU A 201 21.18 -29.94 -26.21
N VAL A 202 19.93 -30.35 -25.94
CA VAL A 202 19.49 -31.75 -26.09
C VAL A 202 19.57 -32.20 -27.54
N ASP A 203 19.09 -31.39 -28.49
CA ASP A 203 19.14 -31.72 -29.91
C ASP A 203 20.59 -31.90 -30.40
N GLU A 204 21.52 -31.06 -29.92
CA GLU A 204 22.95 -31.19 -30.21
C GLU A 204 23.57 -32.46 -29.60
N LEU A 205 23.23 -32.77 -28.35
CA LEU A 205 23.72 -33.99 -27.69
C LEU A 205 23.18 -35.26 -28.36
N LEU A 206 21.91 -35.24 -28.79
CA LEU A 206 21.31 -36.34 -29.53
C LEU A 206 22.01 -36.56 -30.88
N ALA A 207 22.28 -35.49 -31.64
CA ALA A 207 23.02 -35.59 -32.89
C ALA A 207 24.41 -36.21 -32.69
N ARG A 208 25.15 -35.77 -31.67
CA ARG A 208 26.47 -36.34 -31.33
C ARG A 208 26.40 -37.82 -30.92
N LEU A 209 25.35 -38.23 -30.22
CA LEU A 209 25.14 -39.64 -29.86
C LEU A 209 24.74 -40.49 -31.07
N GLU A 210 23.94 -39.95 -31.99
CA GLU A 210 23.59 -40.61 -33.25
C GLU A 210 24.83 -40.83 -34.12
N ASP A 211 25.70 -39.82 -34.24
CA ASP A 211 26.99 -39.91 -34.92
C ASP A 211 27.89 -40.96 -34.27
N ALA A 212 28.09 -40.90 -32.94
CA ALA A 212 28.91 -41.89 -32.23
C ALA A 212 28.34 -43.32 -32.35
N ALA A 213 27.01 -43.47 -32.34
CA ALA A 213 26.37 -44.76 -32.55
C ALA A 213 26.53 -45.26 -33.99
N ALA A 214 26.53 -44.36 -34.98
CA ALA A 214 26.85 -44.69 -36.37
C ALA A 214 28.31 -45.12 -36.52
N ASP A 215 29.24 -44.43 -35.86
CA ASP A 215 30.67 -44.79 -35.84
C ASP A 215 30.89 -46.17 -35.23
N VAL A 216 30.25 -46.48 -34.10
CA VAL A 216 30.35 -47.82 -33.47
C VAL A 216 29.74 -48.90 -34.37
N ARG A 217 28.59 -48.63 -35.01
CA ARG A 217 28.00 -49.56 -35.99
C ARG A 217 28.95 -49.79 -37.18
N GLY A 218 29.52 -48.72 -37.75
CA GLY A 218 30.50 -48.81 -38.83
C GLY A 218 31.75 -49.58 -38.43
N ALA A 219 32.29 -49.33 -37.23
CA ALA A 219 33.42 -50.08 -36.69
C ALA A 219 33.08 -51.58 -36.52
N ASN A 220 31.87 -51.91 -36.06
CA ASN A 220 31.43 -53.29 -35.93
C ASN A 220 31.26 -53.98 -37.30
N GLU A 221 30.73 -53.28 -38.31
CA GLU A 221 30.64 -53.79 -39.69
C GLU A 221 32.02 -54.09 -40.28
N VAL A 222 32.99 -53.19 -40.08
CA VAL A 222 34.39 -53.41 -40.50
C VAL A 222 35.01 -54.61 -39.77
N LEU A 223 34.82 -54.72 -38.45
CA LEU A 223 35.31 -55.86 -37.67
C LEU A 223 34.65 -57.16 -38.12
N ALA A 224 33.36 -57.19 -38.40
CA ALA A 224 32.66 -58.37 -38.93
C ALA A 224 33.27 -58.85 -40.27
N GLY A 225 33.66 -57.90 -41.13
CA GLY A 225 34.37 -58.20 -42.37
C GLY A 225 35.76 -58.79 -42.19
N ILE A 226 36.43 -58.54 -41.05
CA ILE A 226 37.76 -59.09 -40.72
C ILE A 226 37.66 -60.39 -39.92
N VAL A 227 36.67 -60.52 -39.05
CA VAL A 227 36.45 -61.72 -38.21
C VAL A 227 36.05 -62.92 -39.05
N GLY A 228 35.28 -62.74 -40.13
CA GLY A 228 34.95 -63.81 -41.08
C GLY A 228 36.18 -64.52 -41.67
N PRO A 229 37.09 -63.81 -42.36
CA PRO A 229 38.31 -64.40 -42.91
C PRO A 229 39.28 -64.91 -41.83
N LEU A 230 39.42 -64.22 -40.69
CA LEU A 230 40.27 -64.69 -39.57
C LEU A 230 39.73 -65.98 -38.91
N ALA A 231 38.40 -66.17 -38.88
CA ALA A 231 37.77 -67.40 -38.40
C ALA A 231 37.88 -68.59 -39.39
N GLU A 232 38.13 -68.31 -40.67
CA GLU A 232 38.48 -69.32 -41.67
C GLU A 232 39.98 -69.65 -41.62
N GLU A 233 40.84 -68.64 -41.45
CA GLU A 233 42.30 -68.81 -41.31
C GLU A 233 42.66 -69.60 -40.05
N THR A 234 42.02 -69.30 -38.91
CA THR A 234 42.17 -70.10 -37.67
C THR A 234 41.58 -71.51 -37.76
N ARG A 235 40.59 -71.75 -38.65
CA ARG A 235 40.10 -73.11 -38.94
C ARG A 235 41.05 -73.89 -39.83
N GLN A 236 41.68 -73.24 -40.81
CA GLN A 236 42.69 -73.84 -41.69
C GLN A 236 43.99 -74.13 -40.94
N ASP A 237 44.44 -73.24 -40.06
CA ASP A 237 45.60 -73.49 -39.20
C ASP A 237 45.37 -74.61 -38.18
N ALA A 238 44.12 -74.82 -37.73
CA ALA A 238 43.75 -75.94 -36.86
C ALA A 238 43.68 -77.30 -37.59
N GLU A 239 43.54 -77.33 -38.92
CA GLU A 239 43.59 -78.55 -39.74
C GLU A 239 45.03 -78.93 -40.15
N HIS A 240 46.00 -78.06 -39.92
CA HIS A 240 47.42 -78.27 -40.25
C HIS A 240 48.32 -78.62 -39.03
N VAL A 241 47.72 -79.00 -37.90
CA VAL A 241 48.39 -79.61 -36.72
C VAL A 241 47.98 -81.07 -36.58
#